data_AF-A0A382J2A6-F1
#
_entry.id   AF-A0A382J2A6-F1
#
_cell.length_a   1.000
_cell.length_b   1.000
_cell.length_c   1.000
_cell.angle_alpha   90.00
_cell.angle_beta   90.00
_cell.angle_gamma   90.00
#
_symmetry.space_group_name_H-M   'P 1'
#
loop_
_entity.id
_entity.type
_entity.pdbx_description
1 polymer ?
#
loop_
_entity_poly.entity_id
_entity_poly.type
_entity_poly.pdbx_seq_one_letter_code
_entity_poly.pdbx_strand_id
1 'polypeptide(L)'
;GNFNGGVGTNGASVFEAAVIFTSEQLQSYDGMSLTKVSFIPNEIDAVYTVMIYDVSSGTPVAVDSSGAHSGADLVIGEFNDVDLANPITIDWTQNLSFGYKCVTNAGYPLGIDDGPATPGYSDLLNFGGWVSMADAYGLNYNWAISGEVNNAANSRSLSSMDPIDVNYPNIQTGEPSARTLPVPIPIEINTPSTRDLVEYNVYRNAEQIGTSTELEYSDMDVAIGVHTYFVTALYDNSEDCGESEPSNEVEVEVFDTGDMVTITIDLYDSYGDGWNGGNLNVAGSDYTIDAGDFAQFFMDLAEGTHSWWYTPGSWPEENSWVVSADGNILFEGTGPDEQGGTFTIGGVDITA
;
A
#
# COMPACT_ATOMS: atom_id res chain seq x y z
N GLY A 1 7.76 8.17 -17.25
CA GLY A 1 7.77 8.46 -18.69
C GLY A 1 8.23 7.24 -19.47
N ASN A 2 8.44 7.38 -20.78
CA ASN A 2 9.11 6.34 -21.57
C ASN A 2 10.57 6.23 -21.13
N PHE A 3 11.09 5.00 -21.05
CA PHE A 3 12.49 4.77 -20.75
C PHE A 3 13.40 5.46 -21.78
N ASN A 4 14.40 6.20 -21.30
CA ASN A 4 15.34 6.95 -22.14
C ASN A 4 16.80 6.77 -21.67
N GLY A 5 17.17 5.51 -21.43
CA GLY A 5 18.55 5.14 -21.09
C GLY A 5 18.87 5.29 -19.61
N GLY A 6 20.15 5.51 -19.27
CA GLY A 6 20.56 5.57 -17.88
C GLY A 6 21.73 6.49 -17.56
N VAL A 7 21.93 6.71 -16.26
CA VAL A 7 22.94 7.60 -15.67
C VAL A 7 23.93 6.79 -14.85
N GLY A 8 25.20 7.19 -14.92
CA GLY A 8 26.32 6.57 -14.21
C GLY A 8 27.67 7.12 -14.66
N THR A 9 28.75 6.51 -14.17
CA THR A 9 30.13 6.96 -14.39
C THR A 9 30.92 6.06 -15.34
N ASN A 10 30.33 4.96 -15.81
CA ASN A 10 31.00 3.89 -16.52
C ASN A 10 32.18 3.26 -15.75
N GLY A 11 32.09 3.28 -14.42
CA GLY A 11 33.09 2.71 -13.51
C GLY A 11 32.49 2.32 -12.17
N ALA A 12 33.33 1.77 -11.29
CA ALA A 12 32.88 1.32 -9.98
C ALA A 12 32.35 2.49 -9.14
N SER A 13 31.08 2.42 -8.74
CA SER A 13 30.38 3.52 -8.09
C SER A 13 29.17 3.02 -7.31
N VAL A 14 28.79 3.81 -6.31
CA VAL A 14 27.54 3.64 -5.57
C VAL A 14 26.72 4.90 -5.78
N PHE A 15 25.48 4.73 -6.20
CA PHE A 15 24.54 5.82 -6.41
C PHE A 15 23.25 5.55 -5.66
N GLU A 16 22.53 6.62 -5.32
CA GLU A 16 21.12 6.51 -4.97
C GLU A 16 20.31 7.50 -5.80
N ALA A 17 19.21 7.01 -6.38
CA ALA A 17 18.23 7.81 -7.10
C ALA A 17 16.95 7.86 -6.27
N ALA A 18 16.37 9.05 -6.08
CA ALA A 18 15.14 9.22 -5.32
C ALA A 18 14.17 10.16 -6.01
N VAL A 19 12.89 9.94 -5.75
CA VAL A 19 11.80 10.85 -6.09
C VAL A 19 11.07 11.31 -4.82
N ILE A 20 10.62 12.56 -4.79
CA ILE A 20 9.81 13.14 -3.71
C ILE A 20 8.44 13.49 -4.26
N PHE A 21 7.41 12.94 -3.63
CA PHE A 21 6.02 13.32 -3.80
C PHE A 21 5.64 14.30 -2.71
N THR A 22 5.12 15.45 -3.12
CA THR A 22 4.68 16.50 -2.21
C THR A 22 3.33 16.18 -1.59
N SER A 23 3.03 16.80 -0.45
CA SER A 23 1.72 16.73 0.21
C SER A 23 0.54 17.00 -0.74
N GLU A 24 0.67 17.93 -1.69
CA GLU A 24 -0.36 18.22 -2.68
C GLU A 24 -0.63 17.04 -3.63
N GLN A 25 0.43 16.33 -4.04
CA GLN A 25 0.32 15.16 -4.92
C GLN A 25 -0.24 13.92 -4.19
N LEU A 26 -0.09 13.87 -2.87
CA LEU A 26 -0.50 12.74 -2.05
C LEU A 26 -1.93 12.83 -1.51
N GLN A 27 -2.63 13.96 -1.70
CA GLN A 27 -3.99 14.17 -1.16
C GLN A 27 -4.99 13.06 -1.53
N SER A 28 -4.92 12.55 -2.76
CA SER A 28 -5.85 11.50 -3.22
C SER A 28 -5.49 10.10 -2.76
N TYR A 29 -4.35 9.95 -2.07
CA TYR A 29 -3.79 8.68 -1.64
C TYR A 29 -3.68 8.58 -0.12
N ASP A 30 -4.25 9.55 0.61
CA ASP A 30 -4.25 9.56 2.07
C ASP A 30 -4.84 8.28 2.64
N GLY A 31 -4.14 7.67 3.60
CA GLY A 31 -4.52 6.41 4.22
C GLY A 31 -4.31 5.16 3.35
N MET A 32 -3.91 5.28 2.08
CA MET A 32 -3.51 4.13 1.26
C MET A 32 -2.11 3.64 1.67
N SER A 33 -1.80 2.39 1.38
CA SER A 33 -0.48 1.80 1.65
C SER A 33 0.34 1.69 0.36
N LEU A 34 1.51 2.32 0.32
CA LEU A 34 2.54 2.01 -0.67
C LEU A 34 3.06 0.59 -0.39
N THR A 35 2.85 -0.33 -1.33
CA THR A 35 3.20 -1.75 -1.17
C THR A 35 4.38 -2.16 -2.05
N LYS A 36 4.65 -1.39 -3.10
CA LYS A 36 5.67 -1.74 -4.09
C LYS A 36 6.31 -0.50 -4.67
N VAL A 37 7.61 -0.60 -4.96
CA VAL A 37 8.34 0.39 -5.76
C VAL A 37 8.81 -0.28 -7.04
N SER A 38 8.54 0.37 -8.16
CA SER A 38 8.97 -0.08 -9.48
C SER A 38 10.05 0.84 -10.01
N PHE A 39 11.10 0.28 -10.62
CA PHE A 39 12.18 1.07 -11.22
C PHE A 39 12.74 0.40 -12.47
N ILE A 40 13.44 1.17 -13.31
CA ILE A 40 14.13 0.65 -14.49
C ILE A 40 15.64 0.53 -14.21
N PRO A 41 16.21 -0.69 -14.14
CA PRO A 41 17.64 -0.90 -14.14
C PRO A 41 18.22 -0.82 -15.56
N ASN A 42 19.47 -0.40 -15.68
CA ASN A 42 20.16 -0.28 -16.97
C ASN A 42 21.57 -0.92 -16.98
N GLU A 43 21.90 -1.76 -16.01
CA GLU A 43 23.17 -2.49 -15.96
C GLU A 43 22.98 -3.88 -15.36
N ILE A 44 23.42 -4.92 -16.09
CA ILE A 44 23.16 -6.31 -15.71
C ILE A 44 24.09 -6.80 -14.58
N ASP A 45 25.31 -6.26 -14.51
CA ASP A 45 26.30 -6.62 -13.49
C ASP A 45 26.20 -5.75 -12.22
N ALA A 46 25.18 -4.89 -12.14
CA ALA A 46 24.92 -4.04 -10.99
C ALA A 46 24.04 -4.73 -9.94
N VAL A 47 24.04 -4.20 -8.72
CA VAL A 47 23.16 -4.62 -7.63
C VAL A 47 22.27 -3.44 -7.25
N TYR A 48 20.97 -3.69 -7.22
CA TYR A 48 19.93 -2.71 -6.95
C TYR A 48 19.27 -2.99 -5.60
N THR A 49 18.88 -1.96 -4.87
CA THR A 49 18.15 -2.07 -3.60
C THR A 49 17.14 -0.94 -3.55
N VAL A 50 15.86 -1.23 -3.39
CA VAL A 50 14.84 -0.20 -3.17
C VAL A 50 15.06 0.44 -1.81
N MET A 51 14.92 1.76 -1.75
CA MET A 51 15.18 2.58 -0.57
C MET A 51 14.00 3.48 -0.28
N ILE A 52 13.66 3.63 0.99
CA ILE A 52 12.66 4.55 1.51
C ILE A 52 13.38 5.65 2.29
N TYR A 53 12.97 6.90 2.09
CA TYR A 53 13.63 8.05 2.69
C TYR A 53 12.67 8.91 3.50
N ASP A 54 13.12 9.35 4.67
CA ASP A 54 12.56 10.50 5.37
C ASP A 54 13.20 11.78 4.82
N VAL A 55 12.36 12.73 4.42
CA VAL A 55 12.76 14.04 3.88
C VAL A 55 12.37 15.21 4.80
N SER A 56 11.89 14.92 6.01
CA SER A 56 11.50 15.92 7.02
C SER A 56 12.64 16.90 7.37
N SER A 57 13.88 16.44 7.27
CA SER A 57 15.09 17.25 7.50
C SER A 57 15.47 18.17 6.33
N GLY A 58 14.75 18.10 5.20
CA GLY A 58 15.07 18.80 3.95
C GLY A 58 16.11 18.11 3.08
N THR A 59 16.65 16.96 3.51
CA THR A 59 17.51 16.08 2.71
C THR A 59 17.05 14.63 2.89
N PRO A 60 17.05 13.78 1.85
CA PRO A 60 16.67 12.38 2.01
C PRO A 60 17.59 11.63 2.97
N VAL A 61 17.00 10.97 3.96
CA VAL A 61 17.67 10.10 4.94
C VAL A 61 17.02 8.72 4.85
N ALA A 62 17.82 7.68 4.58
CA ALA A 62 17.28 6.32 4.45
C ALA A 62 16.66 5.85 5.78
N VAL A 63 15.44 5.32 5.72
CA VAL A 63 14.70 4.80 6.89
C VAL A 63 14.26 3.35 6.71
N ASP A 64 14.14 2.86 5.48
CA ASP A 64 13.87 1.46 5.16
C ASP A 64 14.46 1.08 3.80
N SER A 65 14.58 -0.23 3.53
CA SER A 65 15.08 -0.75 2.25
C SER A 65 14.59 -2.17 1.97
N SER A 66 14.49 -2.53 0.68
CA SER A 66 14.32 -3.92 0.27
C SER A 66 15.60 -4.75 0.46
N GLY A 67 15.52 -6.03 0.10
CA GLY A 67 16.72 -6.83 -0.18
C GLY A 67 17.49 -6.33 -1.40
N ALA A 68 18.71 -6.83 -1.57
CA ALA A 68 19.51 -6.56 -2.76
C ALA A 68 19.10 -7.48 -3.91
N HIS A 69 18.94 -6.90 -5.11
CA HIS A 69 18.57 -7.58 -6.35
C HIS A 69 19.72 -7.48 -7.34
N SER A 70 20.13 -8.61 -7.91
CA SER A 70 21.13 -8.64 -8.97
C SER A 70 20.51 -8.13 -10.27
N GLY A 71 21.22 -7.27 -11.01
CA GLY A 71 20.78 -6.81 -12.33
C GLY A 71 20.57 -7.95 -13.32
N ALA A 72 21.25 -9.09 -13.12
CA ALA A 72 21.06 -10.30 -13.93
C ALA A 72 19.71 -10.99 -13.71
N ASP A 73 19.05 -10.72 -12.58
CA ASP A 73 17.72 -11.25 -12.25
C ASP A 73 16.61 -10.27 -12.63
N LEU A 74 16.97 -9.06 -13.09
CA LEU A 74 16.05 -8.00 -13.49
C LEU A 74 16.01 -7.87 -15.02
N VAL A 75 14.89 -7.36 -15.53
CA VAL A 75 14.74 -7.02 -16.95
C VAL A 75 15.30 -5.63 -17.20
N ILE A 76 16.49 -5.56 -17.80
CA ILE A 76 17.18 -4.29 -18.11
C ILE A 76 16.37 -3.47 -19.13
N GLY A 77 16.18 -2.19 -18.83
CA GLY A 77 15.46 -1.24 -19.69
C GLY A 77 13.94 -1.26 -19.54
N GLU A 78 13.41 -2.10 -18.65
CA GLU A 78 11.98 -2.23 -18.35
C GLU A 78 11.70 -1.99 -16.86
N PHE A 79 10.44 -1.71 -16.51
CA PHE A 79 10.04 -1.61 -15.11
C PHE A 79 10.13 -2.96 -14.42
N ASN A 80 10.80 -2.98 -13.28
CA ASN A 80 10.87 -4.13 -12.38
C ASN A 80 10.24 -3.74 -11.05
N ASP A 81 9.41 -4.65 -10.56
CA ASP A 81 8.59 -4.49 -9.39
C ASP A 81 9.28 -5.08 -8.15
N VAL A 82 9.36 -4.30 -7.08
CA VAL A 82 9.91 -4.77 -5.80
C VAL A 82 8.93 -4.48 -4.68
N ASP A 83 8.45 -5.55 -4.05
CA ASP A 83 7.55 -5.47 -2.90
C ASP A 83 8.27 -4.92 -1.67
N LEU A 84 7.57 -4.06 -0.93
CA LEU A 84 8.02 -3.53 0.34
C LEU A 84 7.66 -4.51 1.46
N ALA A 85 8.67 -4.94 2.23
CA ALA A 85 8.44 -5.79 3.40
C ALA A 85 7.55 -5.10 4.45
N ASN A 86 7.69 -3.78 4.57
CA ASN A 86 6.84 -2.94 5.41
C ASN A 86 6.08 -1.95 4.52
N PRO A 87 4.80 -2.20 4.21
CA PRO A 87 3.99 -1.22 3.51
C PRO A 87 3.93 0.11 4.25
N ILE A 88 3.99 1.22 3.52
CA ILE A 88 3.98 2.57 4.10
C ILE A 88 2.59 3.15 3.96
N THR A 89 1.91 3.42 5.07
CA THR A 89 0.69 4.22 5.06
C THR A 89 1.02 5.65 4.67
N ILE A 90 0.38 6.14 3.62
CA ILE A 90 0.56 7.49 3.10
C ILE A 90 -0.18 8.46 4.02
N ASP A 91 0.56 9.39 4.59
CA ASP A 91 0.04 10.58 5.26
C ASP A 91 0.25 11.78 4.31
N TRP A 92 -0.84 12.27 3.72
CA TRP A 92 -0.75 13.38 2.77
C TRP A 92 -0.20 14.67 3.37
N THR A 93 -0.17 14.82 4.70
CA THR A 93 0.36 16.02 5.35
C THR A 93 1.90 16.07 5.30
N GLN A 94 2.53 14.97 4.91
CA GLN A 94 3.97 14.83 4.80
C GLN A 94 4.39 14.56 3.36
N ASN A 95 5.67 14.81 3.06
CA ASN A 95 6.24 14.40 1.78
C ASN A 95 6.67 12.94 1.86
N LEU A 96 6.41 12.19 0.79
CA LEU A 96 6.85 10.81 0.64
C LEU A 96 8.06 10.76 -0.30
N SER A 97 9.10 10.03 0.09
CA SER A 97 10.30 9.87 -0.74
C SER A 97 10.75 8.42 -0.79
N PHE A 98 11.01 7.94 -2.00
CA PHE A 98 11.51 6.61 -2.25
C PHE A 98 12.31 6.55 -3.55
N GLY A 99 13.07 5.49 -3.71
CA GLY A 99 13.79 5.20 -4.93
C GLY A 99 14.65 3.98 -4.79
N TYR A 100 15.89 4.01 -5.29
CA TYR A 100 16.77 2.86 -5.23
C TYR A 100 18.25 3.26 -5.17
N LYS A 101 19.00 2.44 -4.43
CA LYS A 101 20.45 2.40 -4.41
C LYS A 101 20.94 1.45 -5.48
N CYS A 102 21.99 1.84 -6.19
CA CYS A 102 22.69 1.01 -7.16
C CYS A 102 24.16 0.93 -6.81
N VAL A 103 24.69 -0.28 -6.73
CA VAL A 103 26.13 -0.57 -6.67
C VAL A 103 26.53 -1.18 -8.00
N THR A 104 27.43 -0.53 -8.74
CA THR A 104 27.89 -1.03 -10.03
C THR A 104 29.41 -1.02 -10.12
N ASN A 105 29.97 -1.85 -11.01
CA ASN A 105 31.39 -1.81 -11.40
C ASN A 105 31.63 -1.07 -12.72
N ALA A 106 30.59 -0.82 -13.52
CA ALA A 106 30.67 -0.20 -14.84
C ALA A 106 29.31 0.38 -15.30
N GLY A 107 29.25 0.92 -16.51
CA GLY A 107 28.02 1.32 -17.17
C GLY A 107 27.28 2.52 -16.58
N TYR A 108 25.99 2.59 -16.93
CA TYR A 108 25.09 3.70 -16.64
C TYR A 108 23.80 3.16 -16.02
N PRO A 109 23.85 2.67 -14.77
CA PRO A 109 22.87 1.71 -14.26
C PRO A 109 21.52 2.31 -13.87
N LEU A 110 21.43 3.63 -13.68
CA LEU A 110 20.22 4.29 -13.18
C LEU A 110 19.28 4.66 -14.33
N GLY A 111 18.14 3.99 -14.48
CA GLY A 111 17.19 4.28 -15.55
C GLY A 111 16.52 5.65 -15.42
N ILE A 112 16.43 6.35 -16.55
CA ILE A 112 15.80 7.67 -16.67
C ILE A 112 14.65 7.65 -17.67
N ASP A 113 13.78 8.65 -17.59
CA ASP A 113 12.78 8.95 -18.62
C ASP A 113 13.08 10.25 -19.38
N ASP A 114 12.25 10.53 -20.40
CA ASP A 114 12.40 11.68 -21.31
C ASP A 114 12.40 13.07 -20.64
N GLY A 115 12.02 13.18 -19.37
CA GLY A 115 11.92 14.48 -18.69
C GLY A 115 10.77 15.36 -19.21
N PRO A 116 10.80 16.67 -18.92
CA PRO A 116 11.80 17.35 -18.10
C PRO A 116 11.71 16.94 -16.63
N ALA A 117 12.84 17.06 -15.92
CA ALA A 117 12.88 16.95 -14.48
C ALA A 117 12.09 18.08 -13.81
N THR A 118 11.56 17.79 -12.62
CA THR A 118 11.22 18.78 -11.60
C THR A 118 12.40 18.82 -10.61
N PRO A 119 13.31 19.80 -10.74
CA PRO A 119 14.55 19.82 -9.96
C PRO A 119 14.32 19.70 -8.45
N GLY A 120 15.00 18.75 -7.83
CA GLY A 120 14.93 18.48 -6.40
C GLY A 120 13.76 17.60 -5.98
N TYR A 121 12.92 17.15 -6.93
CA TYR A 121 11.80 16.26 -6.68
C TYR A 121 11.89 14.98 -7.50
N SER A 122 12.13 15.04 -8.80
CA SER A 122 12.09 13.85 -9.66
C SER A 122 13.46 13.38 -10.17
N ASP A 123 14.52 14.06 -9.75
CA ASP A 123 15.88 13.93 -10.28
C ASP A 123 16.95 13.93 -9.18
N LEU A 124 16.59 13.58 -7.94
CA LEU A 124 17.53 13.58 -6.83
C LEU A 124 18.55 12.45 -6.98
N LEU A 125 19.82 12.82 -7.00
CA LEU A 125 20.96 11.91 -7.08
C LEU A 125 21.80 12.05 -5.82
N ASN A 126 22.10 10.92 -5.18
CA ASN A 126 23.18 10.83 -4.21
C ASN A 126 24.41 10.21 -4.87
N PHE A 127 25.45 11.00 -5.03
CA PHE A 127 26.77 10.56 -5.48
C PHE A 127 27.87 11.27 -4.68
N GLY A 128 27.88 11.02 -3.37
CA GLY A 128 28.71 11.77 -2.42
C GLY A 128 27.99 12.97 -1.78
N GLY A 129 26.67 13.05 -1.97
CA GLY A 129 25.78 14.11 -1.49
C GLY A 129 24.52 14.18 -2.36
N TRP A 130 23.39 14.54 -1.76
CA TRP A 130 22.13 14.71 -2.47
C TRP A 130 22.13 16.02 -3.26
N VAL A 131 21.90 15.92 -4.56
CA VAL A 131 21.76 17.06 -5.47
C VAL A 131 20.64 16.80 -6.46
N SER A 132 20.04 17.87 -7.01
CA SER A 132 19.26 17.77 -8.25
C SER A 132 20.23 17.51 -9.39
N MET A 133 19.94 16.48 -10.19
CA MET A 133 20.74 16.14 -11.36
C MET A 133 20.67 17.24 -12.43
N ALA A 134 19.51 17.86 -12.62
CA ALA A 134 19.31 18.96 -13.55
C ALA A 134 20.14 20.19 -13.15
N ASP A 135 20.13 20.57 -11.87
CA ASP A 135 20.86 21.74 -11.38
C ASP A 135 22.37 21.51 -11.32
N ALA A 136 22.80 20.34 -10.85
CA ALA A 136 24.22 20.05 -10.63
C ALA A 136 24.97 19.70 -11.91
N TYR A 137 24.33 18.97 -12.83
CA TYR A 137 24.98 18.40 -14.01
C TYR A 137 24.36 18.84 -15.34
N GLY A 138 23.27 19.62 -15.32
CA GLY A 138 22.56 20.05 -16.53
C GLY A 138 21.81 18.92 -17.24
N LEU A 139 21.58 17.79 -16.56
CA LEU A 139 20.86 16.63 -17.11
C LEU A 139 19.40 16.69 -16.66
N ASN A 140 18.52 17.10 -17.56
CA ASN A 140 17.12 17.40 -17.26
C ASN A 140 16.19 16.20 -17.53
N TYR A 141 16.35 15.13 -16.76
CA TYR A 141 15.58 13.88 -16.89
C TYR A 141 14.97 13.48 -15.55
N ASN A 142 13.80 12.82 -15.56
CA ASN A 142 13.30 12.19 -14.34
C ASN A 142 13.91 10.81 -14.17
N TRP A 143 13.99 10.34 -12.94
CA TRP A 143 14.19 8.93 -12.68
C TRP A 143 12.98 8.12 -13.14
N ALA A 144 13.23 6.97 -13.77
CA ALA A 144 12.19 6.01 -14.09
C ALA A 144 11.84 5.19 -12.84
N ILE A 145 11.08 5.80 -11.93
CA ILE A 145 10.63 5.25 -10.64
C ILE A 145 9.12 5.46 -10.53
N SER A 146 8.41 4.45 -10.02
CA SER A 146 6.98 4.49 -9.71
C SER A 146 6.71 3.80 -8.38
N GLY A 147 5.58 4.13 -7.75
CA GLY A 147 5.08 3.44 -6.56
C GLY A 147 3.67 2.91 -6.80
N GLU A 148 3.40 1.67 -6.38
CA GLU A 148 2.04 1.11 -6.37
C GLU A 148 1.45 1.20 -4.97
N VAL A 149 0.23 1.69 -4.90
CA VAL A 149 -0.51 1.91 -3.67
C VAL A 149 -1.76 1.05 -3.66
N ASN A 150 -1.96 0.36 -2.54
CA ASN A 150 -3.15 -0.44 -2.28
C ASN A 150 -4.00 0.24 -1.22
N ASN A 151 -5.31 0.07 -1.32
CA ASN A 151 -6.21 0.60 -0.31
C ASN A 151 -6.05 -0.22 0.98
N ALA A 152 -5.51 0.40 2.04
CA ALA A 152 -5.14 -0.27 3.29
C ALA A 152 -6.34 -0.94 4.00
N ALA A 153 -7.57 -0.60 3.60
CA ALA A 153 -8.80 -1.16 4.15
C ALA A 153 -8.96 -2.69 3.93
N ASN A 154 -8.21 -3.32 3.01
CA ASN A 154 -8.40 -4.75 2.67
C ASN A 154 -7.11 -5.59 2.71
N SER A 155 -6.07 -5.21 3.44
CA SER A 155 -4.86 -6.04 3.55
C SER A 155 -4.28 -6.04 4.97
N ARG A 156 -4.60 -7.09 5.73
CA ARG A 156 -3.93 -7.39 7.00
C ARG A 156 -2.49 -7.78 6.71
N SER A 157 -1.55 -6.93 7.13
CA SER A 157 -0.11 -7.20 7.03
C SER A 157 0.28 -8.39 7.91
N LEU A 158 0.95 -9.37 7.29
CA LEU A 158 1.55 -10.53 7.92
C LEU A 158 3.06 -10.31 8.04
N SER A 159 3.54 -10.42 9.29
CA SER A 159 4.89 -10.86 9.69
C SER A 159 6.08 -9.88 9.67
N SER A 160 6.51 -9.58 10.90
CA SER A 160 7.89 -9.34 11.34
C SER A 160 8.90 -10.37 10.83
N MET A 161 10.11 -9.92 10.50
CA MET A 161 11.34 -10.71 10.64
C MET A 161 12.55 -9.78 10.84
N ASP A 162 13.36 -10.07 11.87
CA ASP A 162 14.46 -9.22 12.36
C ASP A 162 15.58 -8.98 11.31
N PRO A 163 16.26 -7.81 11.32
CA PRO A 163 17.30 -7.50 10.34
C PRO A 163 18.63 -8.20 10.64
N ILE A 164 19.28 -8.68 9.57
CA ILE A 164 20.68 -9.12 9.54
C ILE A 164 21.58 -7.90 9.29
N ASP A 165 22.51 -7.65 10.20
CA ASP A 165 23.46 -6.53 10.15
C ASP A 165 24.69 -6.90 9.29
N VAL A 166 24.97 -6.10 8.25
CA VAL A 166 26.16 -6.28 7.40
C VAL A 166 26.87 -4.95 7.15
N ASN A 167 28.07 -4.82 7.74
CA ASN A 167 28.96 -3.67 7.65
C ASN A 167 29.81 -3.72 6.37
N TYR A 168 29.95 -2.59 5.66
CA TYR A 168 30.86 -2.45 4.50
C TYR A 168 31.73 -1.18 4.58
N PRO A 169 33.03 -1.26 4.20
CA PRO A 169 33.96 -0.14 4.26
C PRO A 169 33.90 0.75 2.99
N ASN A 170 33.95 2.07 3.21
CA ASN A 170 33.95 3.14 2.20
C ASN A 170 35.30 3.32 1.49
N ILE A 171 35.32 3.51 0.16
CA ILE A 171 36.35 4.29 -0.55
C ILE A 171 35.71 5.14 -1.67
N GLN A 172 35.87 6.46 -1.59
CA GLN A 172 35.47 7.46 -2.61
C GLN A 172 36.56 7.65 -3.68
N THR A 173 36.19 7.98 -4.93
CA THR A 173 36.41 9.29 -5.60
C THR A 173 36.31 9.21 -7.15
N GLY A 174 35.47 10.03 -7.78
CA GLY A 174 35.54 10.37 -9.23
C GLY A 174 34.22 10.86 -9.86
N GLU A 175 34.20 12.03 -10.50
CA GLU A 175 33.03 12.80 -10.99
C GLU A 175 32.38 12.30 -12.34
N PRO A 176 31.08 12.53 -12.62
CA PRO A 176 30.33 11.94 -13.76
C PRO A 176 30.24 12.79 -15.05
N SER A 177 29.91 12.16 -16.20
CA SER A 177 29.58 12.80 -17.51
C SER A 177 28.74 11.88 -18.42
N ALA A 178 27.84 12.44 -19.25
CA ALA A 178 26.84 11.70 -20.07
C ALA A 178 27.21 11.53 -21.57
N ARG A 179 26.77 10.44 -22.22
CA ARG A 179 26.84 10.22 -23.69
C ARG A 179 25.63 9.42 -24.23
N THR A 180 25.07 9.85 -25.36
CA THR A 180 23.97 9.19 -26.09
C THR A 180 24.46 8.17 -27.14
N LEU A 181 23.71 7.08 -27.35
CA LEU A 181 24.03 5.97 -28.26
C LEU A 181 23.25 6.00 -29.59
N PRO A 182 23.75 5.34 -30.66
CA PRO A 182 23.18 5.37 -32.01
C PRO A 182 22.11 4.30 -32.26
N VAL A 183 21.22 4.62 -33.23
CA VAL A 183 19.99 3.90 -33.65
C VAL A 183 20.16 2.38 -33.84
N PRO A 184 19.21 1.52 -33.37
CA PRO A 184 19.31 0.06 -33.51
C PRO A 184 18.82 -0.46 -34.87
N ILE A 185 19.35 -1.63 -35.26
CA ILE A 185 19.01 -2.41 -36.46
C ILE A 185 17.73 -3.23 -36.17
N PRO A 186 16.73 -3.28 -37.06
CA PRO A 186 15.49 -4.02 -36.80
C PRO A 186 15.70 -5.54 -36.93
N ILE A 187 15.19 -6.27 -35.94
CA ILE A 187 15.03 -7.73 -35.94
C ILE A 187 13.71 -8.03 -36.67
N GLU A 188 13.73 -8.82 -37.74
CA GLU A 188 12.47 -9.28 -38.35
C GLU A 188 11.85 -10.39 -37.51
N ILE A 189 10.76 -10.04 -36.80
CA ILE A 189 9.86 -11.00 -36.15
C ILE A 189 8.93 -11.59 -37.22
N ASN A 190 9.06 -12.89 -37.46
CA ASN A 190 8.11 -13.64 -38.27
C ASN A 190 6.80 -13.80 -37.47
N THR A 191 5.87 -12.86 -37.64
CA THR A 191 4.50 -12.98 -37.13
C THR A 191 3.63 -13.59 -38.21
N PRO A 192 3.02 -14.78 -37.99
CA PRO A 192 1.81 -15.11 -38.71
C PRO A 192 0.73 -14.13 -38.20
N SER A 193 0.39 -13.15 -39.04
CA SER A 193 -0.81 -12.35 -38.88
C SER A 193 -2.04 -13.26 -38.90
N THR A 194 -2.92 -13.12 -37.88
CA THR A 194 -4.36 -13.47 -37.79
C THR A 194 -4.79 -14.31 -36.57
N ARG A 195 -4.18 -14.14 -35.38
CA ARG A 195 -4.77 -14.68 -34.14
C ARG A 195 -5.41 -13.55 -33.36
N ASP A 196 -6.71 -13.37 -33.53
CA ASP A 196 -7.47 -12.43 -32.72
C ASP A 196 -7.79 -13.10 -31.37
N LEU A 197 -7.56 -12.37 -30.27
CA LEU A 197 -8.01 -12.77 -28.94
C LEU A 197 -9.54 -12.81 -28.95
N VAL A 198 -10.11 -13.94 -28.55
CA VAL A 198 -11.57 -14.15 -28.49
C VAL A 198 -12.08 -13.79 -27.11
N GLU A 199 -11.54 -14.42 -26.09
CA GLU A 199 -11.95 -14.26 -24.68
C GLU A 199 -10.89 -14.86 -23.74
N TYR A 200 -11.05 -14.61 -22.45
CA TYR A 200 -10.33 -15.26 -21.37
C TYR A 200 -11.21 -16.31 -20.71
N ASN A 201 -10.69 -17.51 -20.46
CA ASN A 201 -11.35 -18.48 -19.59
C ASN A 201 -10.91 -18.23 -18.15
N VAL A 202 -11.86 -18.17 -17.22
CA VAL A 202 -11.62 -17.93 -15.79
C VAL A 202 -11.79 -19.23 -15.04
N TYR A 203 -10.80 -19.59 -14.23
CA TYR A 203 -10.77 -20.82 -13.46
C TYR A 203 -10.77 -20.53 -11.96
N ARG A 204 -11.50 -21.35 -11.19
CA ARG A 204 -11.47 -21.41 -9.73
C ARG A 204 -11.27 -22.86 -9.32
N ASN A 205 -10.26 -23.15 -8.49
CA ASN A 205 -9.93 -24.51 -8.04
C ASN A 205 -9.78 -25.51 -9.20
N ALA A 206 -9.11 -25.09 -10.27
CA ALA A 206 -8.92 -25.84 -11.53
C ALA A 206 -10.19 -26.17 -12.32
N GLU A 207 -11.36 -25.64 -11.95
CA GLU A 207 -12.60 -25.72 -12.71
C GLU A 207 -12.89 -24.39 -13.42
N GLN A 208 -13.24 -24.43 -14.70
CA GLN A 208 -13.63 -23.22 -15.44
C GLN A 208 -14.98 -22.73 -14.92
N ILE A 209 -15.02 -21.51 -14.38
CA ILE A 209 -16.23 -20.90 -13.82
C ILE A 209 -16.92 -19.93 -14.79
N GLY A 210 -16.20 -19.47 -15.82
CA GLY A 210 -16.76 -18.55 -16.80
C GLY A 210 -15.75 -18.13 -17.88
N THR A 211 -16.19 -17.19 -18.71
CA THR A 211 -15.33 -16.48 -19.66
C THR A 211 -15.55 -14.98 -19.56
N SER A 212 -14.55 -14.19 -19.97
CA SER A 212 -14.64 -12.73 -20.06
C SER A 212 -13.92 -12.21 -21.29
N THR A 213 -14.49 -11.25 -21.99
CA THR A 213 -13.81 -10.48 -23.04
C THR A 213 -13.13 -9.23 -22.49
N GLU A 214 -13.44 -8.86 -21.25
CA GLU A 214 -12.90 -7.70 -20.56
C GLU A 214 -11.77 -8.13 -19.61
N LEU A 215 -11.00 -7.16 -19.11
CA LEU A 215 -9.91 -7.41 -18.15
C LEU A 215 -10.41 -7.60 -16.71
N GLU A 216 -11.72 -7.76 -16.53
CA GLU A 216 -12.39 -7.99 -15.26
C GLU A 216 -13.39 -9.13 -15.37
N TYR A 217 -13.59 -9.84 -14.26
CA TYR A 217 -14.61 -10.87 -14.11
C TYR A 217 -15.09 -10.87 -12.65
N SER A 218 -16.40 -10.85 -12.44
CA SER A 218 -17.00 -10.89 -11.11
C SER A 218 -17.56 -12.28 -10.84
N ASP A 219 -16.90 -13.00 -9.92
CA ASP A 219 -17.40 -14.25 -9.37
C ASP A 219 -18.25 -13.94 -8.13
N MET A 220 -19.57 -13.98 -8.30
CA MET A 220 -20.53 -13.72 -7.21
C MET A 220 -20.91 -15.04 -6.53
N ASP A 221 -21.30 -14.96 -5.25
CA ASP A 221 -21.73 -16.12 -4.45
C ASP A 221 -20.65 -17.21 -4.26
N VAL A 222 -19.39 -16.79 -4.16
CA VAL A 222 -18.25 -17.67 -3.84
C VAL A 222 -18.45 -18.24 -2.43
N ALA A 223 -18.28 -19.54 -2.29
CA ALA A 223 -18.36 -20.19 -0.99
C ALA A 223 -17.27 -19.69 -0.03
N ILE A 224 -17.53 -19.77 1.27
CA ILE A 224 -16.50 -19.51 2.28
C ILE A 224 -15.40 -20.56 2.16
N GLY A 225 -14.16 -20.10 2.20
CA GLY A 225 -12.97 -20.93 2.14
C GLY A 225 -11.90 -20.36 1.21
N VAL A 226 -10.83 -21.13 1.06
CA VAL A 226 -9.71 -20.81 0.19
C VAL A 226 -10.02 -21.24 -1.24
N HIS A 227 -9.83 -20.32 -2.17
CA HIS A 227 -10.06 -20.51 -3.60
C HIS A 227 -8.85 -20.06 -4.41
N THR A 228 -8.38 -20.89 -5.32
CA THR A 228 -7.27 -20.55 -6.22
C THR A 228 -7.83 -20.17 -7.60
N TYR A 229 -7.47 -18.99 -8.10
CA TYR A 229 -7.90 -18.48 -9.40
C TYR A 229 -6.74 -18.37 -10.39
N PHE A 230 -7.02 -18.64 -11.66
CA PHE A 230 -6.13 -18.34 -12.78
C PHE A 230 -6.96 -18.15 -14.06
N VAL A 231 -6.33 -17.62 -15.11
CA VAL A 231 -6.97 -17.42 -16.42
C VAL A 231 -6.14 -18.00 -17.55
N THR A 232 -6.80 -18.34 -18.67
CA THR A 232 -6.15 -18.63 -19.96
C THR A 232 -6.74 -17.73 -21.03
N ALA A 233 -6.01 -17.48 -22.11
CA ALA A 233 -6.49 -16.71 -23.25
C ALA A 233 -6.87 -17.64 -24.41
N LEU A 234 -8.06 -17.46 -24.99
CA LEU A 234 -8.54 -18.17 -26.15
C LEU A 234 -8.37 -17.32 -27.42
N TYR A 235 -7.82 -17.90 -28.48
CA TYR A 235 -7.60 -17.21 -29.75
C TYR A 235 -8.36 -17.89 -30.90
N ASP A 236 -8.85 -17.11 -31.86
CA ASP A 236 -9.46 -17.62 -33.08
C ASP A 236 -8.34 -18.08 -34.03
N ASN A 237 -8.14 -19.38 -34.12
CA ASN A 237 -7.37 -20.00 -35.19
C ASN A 237 -8.20 -21.10 -35.84
N SER A 238 -8.25 -21.06 -37.17
CA SER A 238 -9.23 -21.82 -37.96
C SER A 238 -9.02 -23.33 -38.03
N GLU A 239 -8.02 -23.91 -37.35
CA GLU A 239 -7.71 -25.35 -37.45
C GLU A 239 -7.45 -26.08 -36.12
N ASP A 240 -7.12 -25.40 -35.00
CA ASP A 240 -6.89 -26.05 -33.69
C ASP A 240 -7.05 -25.00 -32.57
N CYS A 241 -8.24 -24.88 -31.96
CA CYS A 241 -8.56 -23.90 -30.92
C CYS A 241 -7.38 -23.64 -29.97
N GLY A 242 -6.74 -22.48 -30.08
CA GLY A 242 -5.48 -22.24 -29.40
C GLY A 242 -5.67 -21.54 -28.07
N GLU A 243 -6.07 -22.27 -27.04
CA GLU A 243 -6.00 -21.82 -25.65
C GLU A 243 -4.53 -21.67 -25.22
N SER A 244 -4.21 -20.62 -24.46
CA SER A 244 -2.87 -20.40 -23.92
C SER A 244 -2.57 -21.33 -22.74
N GLU A 245 -1.30 -21.36 -22.33
CA GLU A 245 -0.96 -21.84 -20.99
C GLU A 245 -1.62 -20.94 -19.91
N PRO A 246 -1.85 -21.47 -18.69
CA PRO A 246 -2.39 -20.70 -17.56
C PRO A 246 -1.55 -19.48 -17.17
N SER A 247 -2.21 -18.46 -16.61
CA SER A 247 -1.57 -17.37 -15.87
C SER A 247 -0.92 -17.87 -14.57
N ASN A 248 -0.32 -16.96 -13.80
CA ASN A 248 -0.05 -17.24 -12.39
C ASN A 248 -1.36 -17.50 -11.63
N GLU A 249 -1.27 -18.32 -10.59
CA GLU A 249 -2.38 -18.59 -9.67
C GLU A 249 -2.43 -17.51 -8.57
N VAL A 250 -3.64 -17.13 -8.18
CA VAL A 250 -3.92 -16.24 -7.05
C VAL A 250 -4.78 -17.00 -6.05
N GLU A 251 -4.34 -17.10 -4.80
CA GLU A 251 -5.12 -17.67 -3.72
C GLU A 251 -5.94 -16.56 -3.04
N VAL A 252 -7.25 -16.74 -2.99
CA VAL A 252 -8.21 -15.83 -2.35
C VAL A 252 -8.92 -16.61 -1.25
N GLU A 253 -8.78 -16.16 -0.02
CA GLU A 253 -9.58 -16.66 1.09
C GLU A 253 -10.84 -15.82 1.23
N VAL A 254 -11.99 -16.43 0.98
CA VAL A 254 -13.30 -15.85 1.31
C VAL A 254 -13.61 -16.25 2.74
N PHE A 255 -13.50 -15.29 3.65
CA PHE A 255 -13.87 -15.46 5.05
C PHE A 255 -15.10 -14.61 5.36
N ASP A 256 -15.89 -15.09 6.32
CA ASP A 256 -16.95 -14.29 6.91
C ASP A 256 -16.32 -13.13 7.70
N THR A 257 -16.53 -11.90 7.25
CA THR A 257 -16.02 -10.71 7.95
C THR A 257 -16.81 -10.39 9.21
N GLY A 258 -17.91 -11.11 9.46
CA GLY A 258 -18.95 -10.73 10.41
C GLY A 258 -19.70 -9.51 9.90
N ASP A 259 -21.02 -9.49 10.08
CA ASP A 259 -21.80 -8.27 9.85
C ASP A 259 -21.36 -7.22 10.89
N MET A 260 -20.80 -6.10 10.42
CA MET A 260 -20.50 -4.96 11.28
C MET A 260 -21.80 -4.21 11.57
N VAL A 261 -22.09 -4.01 12.85
CA VAL A 261 -23.29 -3.30 13.32
C VAL A 261 -22.89 -1.97 13.94
N THR A 262 -23.48 -0.89 13.45
CA THR A 262 -23.32 0.44 14.05
C THR A 262 -24.17 0.55 15.32
N ILE A 263 -23.52 0.81 16.46
CA ILE A 263 -24.18 1.12 17.72
C ILE A 263 -24.25 2.65 17.91
N THR A 264 -25.30 3.09 18.59
CA THR A 264 -25.50 4.47 19.06
C THR A 264 -25.32 4.51 20.58
N ILE A 265 -24.51 5.44 21.06
CA ILE A 265 -24.23 5.67 22.48
C ILE A 265 -24.75 7.04 22.85
N ASP A 266 -25.85 7.08 23.61
CA ASP A 266 -26.48 8.29 24.12
C ASP A 266 -26.11 8.48 25.59
N LEU A 267 -25.54 9.64 25.92
CA LEU A 267 -25.18 10.04 27.28
C LEU A 267 -26.02 11.26 27.69
N TYR A 268 -26.48 11.28 28.94
CA TYR A 268 -27.26 12.38 29.51
C TYR A 268 -26.68 12.87 30.83
N ASP A 269 -26.82 14.17 31.06
CA ASP A 269 -26.48 14.86 32.30
C ASP A 269 -27.62 15.83 32.66
N SER A 270 -28.23 15.64 33.84
CA SER A 270 -29.39 16.43 34.26
C SER A 270 -29.07 17.89 34.66
N TYR A 271 -27.82 18.23 34.96
CA TYR A 271 -27.38 19.59 35.30
C TYR A 271 -26.69 20.31 34.15
N GLY A 272 -26.12 19.55 33.22
CA GLY A 272 -25.60 20.03 31.95
C GLY A 272 -24.21 20.67 32.06
N ASP A 273 -23.48 20.41 33.14
CA ASP A 273 -22.10 20.83 33.35
C ASP A 273 -21.06 19.77 32.97
N GLY A 274 -21.51 18.63 32.44
CA GLY A 274 -20.71 17.49 32.03
C GLY A 274 -20.56 16.47 33.16
N TRP A 275 -20.07 15.27 32.83
CA TRP A 275 -19.97 14.14 33.77
C TRP A 275 -18.86 14.27 34.82
N ASN A 276 -18.13 15.39 34.82
CA ASN A 276 -17.21 15.77 35.89
C ASN A 276 -16.20 14.65 36.27
N GLY A 277 -15.62 14.00 35.25
CA GLY A 277 -14.68 12.88 35.38
C GLY A 277 -15.33 11.49 35.32
N GLY A 278 -16.65 11.41 35.19
CA GLY A 278 -17.38 10.17 34.92
C GLY A 278 -17.17 9.70 33.48
N ASN A 279 -17.18 8.39 33.27
CA ASN A 279 -16.85 7.79 31.98
C ASN A 279 -17.61 6.50 31.73
N LEU A 280 -18.06 6.28 30.50
CA LEU A 280 -18.58 5.03 30.00
C LEU A 280 -17.58 4.41 29.01
N ASN A 281 -16.98 3.29 29.36
CA ASN A 281 -16.20 2.47 28.45
C ASN A 281 -17.12 1.49 27.71
N VAL A 282 -17.11 1.50 26.38
CA VAL A 282 -17.84 0.57 25.52
C VAL A 282 -16.85 -0.09 24.57
N ALA A 283 -16.74 -1.42 24.64
CA ALA A 283 -15.84 -2.23 23.81
C ALA A 283 -14.38 -1.72 23.81
N GLY A 284 -13.89 -1.19 24.94
CA GLY A 284 -12.54 -0.67 25.09
C GLY A 284 -12.36 0.82 24.76
N SER A 285 -13.38 1.50 24.26
CA SER A 285 -13.35 2.95 24.00
C SER A 285 -14.09 3.74 25.06
N ASP A 286 -13.56 4.90 25.45
CA ASP A 286 -14.07 5.75 26.53
C ASP A 286 -14.95 6.89 26.01
N TYR A 287 -16.10 7.11 26.67
CA TYR A 287 -17.09 8.11 26.32
C TYR A 287 -17.55 8.90 27.55
N THR A 288 -17.67 10.21 27.40
CA THR A 288 -18.10 11.13 28.46
C THR A 288 -18.83 12.34 27.88
N ILE A 289 -19.44 13.14 28.74
CA ILE A 289 -19.97 14.47 28.40
C ILE A 289 -19.02 15.51 29.02
N ASP A 290 -18.29 16.25 28.18
CA ASP A 290 -17.39 17.31 28.65
C ASP A 290 -18.15 18.56 29.14
N ALA A 291 -19.28 18.88 28.50
CA ALA A 291 -20.19 19.96 28.85
C ALA A 291 -21.55 19.78 28.14
N GLY A 292 -22.62 20.30 28.72
CA GLY A 292 -23.98 20.17 28.19
C GLY A 292 -24.74 18.99 28.79
N ASP A 293 -26.03 18.89 28.49
CA ASP A 293 -26.96 17.92 29.08
C ASP A 293 -27.09 16.62 28.26
N PHE A 294 -26.45 16.55 27.09
CA PHE A 294 -26.52 15.41 26.17
C PHE A 294 -25.30 15.31 25.26
N ALA A 295 -24.83 14.08 25.01
CA ALA A 295 -23.87 13.75 23.96
C ALA A 295 -24.24 12.42 23.28
N GLN A 296 -23.99 12.34 21.97
CA GLN A 296 -24.24 11.13 21.17
C GLN A 296 -22.99 10.73 20.38
N PHE A 297 -22.69 9.44 20.38
CA PHE A 297 -21.56 8.86 19.66
C PHE A 297 -22.01 7.63 18.85
N PHE A 298 -21.20 7.27 17.85
CA PHE A 298 -21.41 6.10 17.00
C PHE A 298 -20.14 5.25 16.98
N MET A 299 -20.31 3.93 16.91
CA MET A 299 -19.22 2.96 16.83
C MET A 299 -19.68 1.76 16.01
N ASP A 300 -18.84 1.26 15.11
CA ASP A 300 -19.08 -0.01 14.42
C ASP A 300 -18.44 -1.15 15.20
N LEU A 301 -19.23 -2.19 15.48
CA LEU A 301 -18.78 -3.40 16.16
C LEU A 301 -19.09 -4.64 15.32
N ALA A 302 -18.12 -5.55 15.25
CA ALA A 302 -18.37 -6.88 14.70
C ALA A 302 -19.35 -7.65 15.60
N GLU A 303 -20.11 -8.57 15.00
CA GLU A 303 -20.88 -9.55 15.77
C GLU A 303 -20.00 -10.24 16.82
N GLY A 304 -20.57 -10.44 18.00
CA GLY A 304 -19.84 -10.98 19.13
C GLY A 304 -20.26 -10.38 20.47
N THR A 305 -19.62 -10.87 21.53
CA THR A 305 -19.86 -10.40 22.89
C THR A 305 -18.79 -9.41 23.30
N HIS A 306 -19.22 -8.21 23.68
CA HIS A 306 -18.38 -7.07 24.05
C HIS A 306 -18.61 -6.69 25.50
N SER A 307 -17.61 -6.07 26.14
CA SER A 307 -17.70 -5.58 27.52
C SER A 307 -18.00 -4.09 27.56
N TRP A 308 -18.64 -3.66 28.65
CA TRP A 308 -18.81 -2.24 28.97
C TRP A 308 -18.60 -2.00 30.47
N TRP A 309 -18.22 -0.77 30.80
CA TRP A 309 -18.03 -0.33 32.19
C TRP A 309 -18.35 1.15 32.37
N TYR A 310 -19.08 1.50 33.41
CA TYR A 310 -19.30 2.87 33.87
C TYR A 310 -18.48 3.15 35.14
N THR A 311 -17.69 4.22 35.08
CA THR A 311 -16.90 4.74 36.21
C THR A 311 -17.50 6.09 36.65
N PRO A 312 -17.98 6.21 37.89
CA PRO A 312 -18.53 7.45 38.44
C PRO A 312 -17.50 8.58 38.53
N GLY A 313 -17.94 9.79 38.15
CA GLY A 313 -17.23 11.04 38.37
C GLY A 313 -17.64 11.75 39.66
N SER A 314 -17.50 13.07 39.68
CA SER A 314 -18.22 13.89 40.68
C SER A 314 -19.69 14.01 40.27
N TRP A 315 -20.59 14.08 41.25
CA TRP A 315 -22.06 14.19 41.04
C TRP A 315 -22.69 13.10 40.15
N PRO A 316 -22.26 11.82 40.25
CA PRO A 316 -22.64 10.79 39.29
C PRO A 316 -24.15 10.46 39.28
N GLU A 317 -24.93 10.92 40.26
CA GLU A 317 -26.39 10.81 40.28
C GLU A 317 -27.08 11.52 39.11
N GLU A 318 -26.40 12.42 38.40
CA GLU A 318 -26.92 13.12 37.22
C GLU A 318 -26.73 12.37 35.90
N ASN A 319 -25.87 11.34 35.92
CA ASN A 319 -25.43 10.64 34.72
C ASN A 319 -26.38 9.51 34.37
N SER A 320 -26.76 9.42 33.10
CA SER A 320 -27.46 8.24 32.56
C SER A 320 -27.06 7.99 31.11
N TRP A 321 -27.16 6.73 30.66
CA TRP A 321 -26.74 6.33 29.32
C TRP A 321 -27.66 5.27 28.73
N VAL A 322 -27.77 5.28 27.40
CA VAL A 322 -28.46 4.26 26.61
C VAL A 322 -27.57 3.89 25.43
N VAL A 323 -27.30 2.60 25.26
CA VAL A 323 -26.56 2.08 24.11
C VAL A 323 -27.48 1.18 23.32
N SER A 324 -27.60 1.44 22.01
CA SER A 324 -28.57 0.77 21.14
C SER A 324 -27.99 0.44 19.77
N ALA A 325 -28.59 -0.54 19.09
CA ALA A 325 -28.32 -0.89 17.70
C ALA A 325 -29.64 -1.16 17.01
N ASP A 326 -29.82 -0.63 15.79
CA ASP A 326 -31.04 -0.80 14.98
C ASP A 326 -32.36 -0.48 15.72
N GLY A 327 -32.30 0.48 16.65
CA GLY A 327 -33.44 0.87 17.49
C GLY A 327 -33.75 -0.05 18.67
N ASN A 328 -32.95 -1.10 18.89
CA ASN A 328 -33.03 -1.97 20.06
C ASN A 328 -31.98 -1.57 21.11
N ILE A 329 -32.39 -1.45 22.37
CA ILE A 329 -31.47 -1.16 23.49
C ILE A 329 -30.62 -2.41 23.76
N LEU A 330 -29.31 -2.25 23.71
CA LEU A 330 -28.32 -3.27 24.08
C LEU A 330 -28.10 -3.26 25.60
N PHE A 331 -27.91 -2.08 26.17
CA PHE A 331 -27.86 -1.85 27.62
C PHE A 331 -28.11 -0.37 27.94
N GLU A 332 -28.53 -0.10 29.16
CA GLU A 332 -28.73 1.24 29.70
C GLU A 332 -28.40 1.26 31.19
N GLY A 333 -28.19 2.46 31.74
CA GLY A 333 -27.90 2.62 33.16
C GLY A 333 -27.97 4.06 33.64
N THR A 334 -27.89 4.22 34.95
CA THR A 334 -27.84 5.50 35.67
C THR A 334 -26.80 5.42 36.77
N GLY A 335 -26.11 6.51 37.10
CA GLY A 335 -25.29 6.55 38.31
C GLY A 335 -26.14 6.43 39.60
N PRO A 336 -25.52 6.40 40.80
CA PRO A 336 -24.14 6.80 41.08
C PRO A 336 -23.12 5.65 41.13
N ASP A 337 -23.60 4.40 41.16
CA ASP A 337 -22.74 3.25 41.41
C ASP A 337 -21.96 2.84 40.14
N GLU A 338 -20.74 2.34 40.35
CA GLU A 338 -19.99 1.64 39.30
C GLU A 338 -20.81 0.46 38.77
N GLN A 339 -20.87 0.35 37.45
CA GLN A 339 -21.65 -0.66 36.75
C GLN A 339 -20.85 -1.20 35.57
N GLY A 340 -21.09 -2.45 35.20
CA GLY A 340 -20.47 -3.04 34.03
C GLY A 340 -21.05 -4.40 33.72
N GLY A 341 -20.75 -4.88 32.52
CA GLY A 341 -21.26 -6.16 32.05
C GLY A 341 -20.81 -6.45 30.62
N THR A 342 -21.55 -7.35 29.98
CA THR A 342 -21.34 -7.70 28.57
C THR A 342 -22.63 -7.51 27.79
N PHE A 343 -22.52 -7.16 26.51
CA PHE A 343 -23.62 -7.12 25.54
C PHE A 343 -23.21 -7.89 24.28
N THR A 344 -24.19 -8.34 23.50
CA THR A 344 -23.95 -9.13 22.28
C THR A 344 -24.51 -8.41 21.08
N ILE A 345 -23.70 -8.31 20.03
CA ILE A 345 -24.05 -7.84 18.69
C ILE A 345 -24.20 -9.08 17.79
N GLY A 346 -25.20 -9.12 16.92
CA GLY A 346 -25.37 -10.25 15.98
C GLY A 346 -26.00 -11.52 16.59
N GLY A 347 -26.82 -11.39 17.62
CA GLY A 347 -27.53 -12.53 18.18
C GLY A 347 -28.65 -13.01 17.26
N VAL A 348 -28.59 -14.28 16.82
CA VAL A 348 -29.75 -14.95 16.24
C VAL A 348 -30.86 -14.98 17.28
N ASP A 349 -32.01 -14.36 16.97
CA ASP A 349 -33.26 -14.59 17.70
C ASP A 349 -33.64 -16.08 17.56
N ILE A 350 -33.23 -16.90 18.53
CA ILE A 350 -33.81 -18.23 18.68
C ILE A 350 -35.21 -18.01 19.26
N THR A 351 -36.16 -17.75 18.37
CA THR A 351 -37.58 -17.90 18.65
C THR A 351 -37.86 -19.40 18.81
N ALA A 352 -38.44 -19.77 19.95
CA ALA A 352 -38.83 -21.14 20.28
C ALA A 352 -39.93 -21.71 19.38
#